data_AF-A0A7K1KSR3-F1
#
_entry.id   AF-A0A7K1KSR3-F1
#
_cell.length_a   1.000
_cell.length_b   1.000
_cell.length_c   1.000
_cell.angle_alpha   90.00
_cell.angle_beta   90.00
_cell.angle_gamma   90.00
#
_symmetry.space_group_name_H-M   'P 1'
#
loop_
_entity.id
_entity.type
_entity.pdbx_description
1 polymer ?
#
loop_
_entity_poly.entity_id
_entity_poly.type
_entity_poly.pdbx_seq_one_letter_code
_entity_poly.pdbx_strand_id
1 'polypeptide(L)'
;MSNQTGRNPFHALGLPVDADRELIVERGQEMADLATSDEERDVYRWAVGELIHDEAARRVHAILEVPGTDYDDDRWARFERRHRASPVDPAALRAAGRPSPEVFDIPQIIDVVLDWMLTPPEVDVDEAVRHVPVRPRLDEPPLEVSDVLFG
;
A
#
# COMPACT_ATOMS: atom_id res chain seq x y z
N MET A 1 -17.50 11.13 0.51
CA MET A 1 -16.55 10.05 0.88
C MET A 1 -15.50 10.71 1.77
N SER A 2 -15.61 10.51 3.08
CA SER A 2 -14.79 11.22 4.07
C SER A 2 -13.33 10.80 3.97
N ASN A 3 -12.42 11.75 4.19
CA ASN A 3 -10.96 11.62 4.24
C ASN A 3 -10.47 10.47 5.17
N GLN A 4 -10.51 9.22 4.72
CA GLN A 4 -9.83 8.10 5.40
C GLN A 4 -8.33 8.03 5.07
N THR A 5 -7.84 8.94 4.22
CA THR A 5 -6.50 9.02 3.63
C THR A 5 -5.32 9.15 4.60
N GLY A 6 -5.55 9.10 5.93
CA GLY A 6 -4.50 9.28 6.93
C GLY A 6 -4.40 8.16 7.98
N ARG A 7 -5.31 7.18 8.02
CA ARG A 7 -5.28 6.10 9.01
C ARG A 7 -4.66 4.85 8.38
N ASN A 8 -3.71 4.20 9.04
CA ASN A 8 -3.16 2.94 8.54
C ASN A 8 -4.17 1.80 8.82
N PRO A 9 -4.49 0.92 7.85
CA PRO A 9 -5.40 -0.21 8.08
C PRO A 9 -4.90 -1.19 9.15
N PHE A 10 -3.59 -1.36 9.33
CA PHE A 10 -3.02 -2.15 10.44
C PHE A 10 -3.39 -1.55 11.80
N HIS A 11 -3.40 -0.21 11.93
CA HIS A 11 -3.83 0.48 13.16
C HIS A 11 -5.34 0.37 13.37
N ALA A 12 -6.12 0.38 12.28
CA ALA A 12 -7.56 0.26 12.36
C ALA A 12 -7.98 -1.09 12.94
N LEU A 13 -7.28 -2.17 12.56
CA LEU A 13 -7.58 -3.53 13.03
C LEU A 13 -6.76 -3.95 14.27
N GLY A 14 -5.74 -3.18 14.65
CA GLY A 14 -4.83 -3.55 15.72
C GLY A 14 -4.05 -4.82 15.38
N LEU A 15 -3.50 -4.88 14.17
CA LEU A 15 -2.79 -6.05 13.65
C LEU A 15 -1.33 -5.71 13.32
N PRO A 16 -0.38 -6.63 13.59
CA PRO A 16 0.98 -6.45 13.13
C PRO A 16 1.07 -6.58 11.60
N VAL A 17 2.14 -6.04 11.01
CA VAL A 17 2.31 -6.00 9.54
C VAL A 17 2.48 -7.39 8.90
N ASP A 18 2.89 -8.38 9.69
CA ASP A 18 3.06 -9.78 9.31
C ASP A 18 1.79 -10.63 9.51
N ALA A 19 0.68 -10.03 9.95
CA ALA A 19 -0.60 -10.72 10.11
C ALA A 19 -1.03 -11.45 8.84
N ASP A 20 -1.35 -12.73 8.94
CA ASP A 20 -1.81 -13.50 7.80
C ASP A 20 -3.27 -13.15 7.42
N ARG A 21 -3.70 -13.69 6.29
CA ARG A 21 -5.05 -13.45 5.76
C ARG A 21 -6.16 -13.93 6.69
N GLU A 22 -5.95 -15.02 7.42
CA GLU A 22 -6.95 -15.59 8.32
C GLU A 22 -7.16 -14.65 9.51
N LEU A 23 -6.06 -14.24 10.14
CA LEU A 23 -6.06 -13.29 11.24
C LEU A 23 -6.65 -11.93 10.86
N ILE A 24 -6.36 -11.43 9.65
CA ILE A 24 -6.95 -10.16 9.17
C ILE A 24 -8.47 -10.25 9.07
N VAL A 25 -9.01 -11.36 8.56
CA VAL A 25 -10.46 -11.54 8.40
C VAL A 25 -11.14 -11.74 9.76
N GLU A 26 -10.58 -12.60 10.61
CA GLU A 26 -11.10 -12.85 11.96
C GLU A 26 -11.16 -11.55 12.75
N ARG A 27 -10.04 -10.82 12.83
CA ARG A 27 -9.97 -9.55 13.56
C ARG A 27 -10.88 -8.49 12.96
N GLY A 28 -11.00 -8.43 11.64
CA GLY A 28 -11.95 -7.56 10.97
C GLY A 28 -13.40 -7.79 11.37
N GLN A 29 -13.80 -9.06 11.52
CA GLN A 29 -15.14 -9.44 11.98
C GLN A 29 -15.35 -9.07 13.45
N GLU A 30 -14.39 -9.41 14.32
CA GLU A 30 -14.44 -9.04 15.74
C GLU A 30 -14.64 -7.53 15.94
N MET A 31 -13.84 -6.72 15.24
CA MET A 31 -13.92 -5.26 15.36
C MET A 31 -15.26 -4.73 14.82
N ALA A 32 -15.76 -5.29 13.72
CA ALA A 32 -17.07 -4.91 13.17
C ALA A 32 -18.24 -5.26 14.10
N ASP A 33 -18.16 -6.39 14.82
CA ASP A 33 -19.17 -6.80 15.80
C ASP A 33 -19.16 -5.92 17.06
N LEU A 34 -17.98 -5.43 17.46
CA LEU A 34 -17.78 -4.52 18.59
C LEU A 34 -18.05 -3.05 18.27
N ALA A 35 -18.14 -2.70 16.99
CA ALA A 35 -18.32 -1.33 16.53
C ALA A 35 -19.62 -0.70 17.06
N THR A 36 -19.49 0.52 17.58
CA THR A 36 -20.59 1.27 18.20
C THR A 36 -21.40 2.10 17.19
N SER A 37 -20.90 2.21 15.95
CA SER A 37 -21.54 2.98 14.87
C SER A 37 -21.29 2.35 13.50
N ASP A 38 -22.14 2.70 12.53
CA ASP A 38 -21.96 2.25 11.14
C ASP A 38 -20.71 2.86 10.50
N GLU A 39 -20.36 4.10 10.85
CA GLU A 39 -19.11 4.75 10.41
C GLU A 39 -17.87 3.97 10.88
N GLU A 40 -17.90 3.47 12.12
CA GLU A 40 -16.82 2.65 12.69
C GLU A 40 -16.75 1.27 12.01
N ARG A 41 -17.89 0.63 11.72
CA ARG A 41 -17.91 -0.60 10.91
C ARG A 41 -17.36 -0.39 9.51
N ASP A 42 -17.66 0.75 8.89
CA ASP A 42 -17.16 1.06 7.55
C ASP A 42 -15.64 1.23 7.54
N VAL A 43 -15.04 1.76 8.62
CA VAL A 43 -13.57 1.80 8.79
C VAL A 43 -12.98 0.39 8.84
N TYR A 44 -13.55 -0.53 9.62
CA TYR A 44 -13.02 -1.90 9.69
C TYR A 44 -13.19 -2.65 8.37
N ARG A 45 -14.33 -2.46 7.69
CA ARG A 45 -14.56 -3.06 6.37
C ARG A 45 -13.57 -2.53 5.33
N TRP A 46 -13.31 -1.23 5.33
CA TRP A 46 -12.29 -0.63 4.48
C TRP A 46 -10.91 -1.20 4.78
N ALA A 47 -10.52 -1.28 6.05
CA ALA A 47 -9.19 -1.77 6.45
C ALA A 47 -8.95 -3.22 6.03
N VAL A 48 -9.95 -4.10 6.19
CA VAL A 48 -9.89 -5.48 5.67
C VAL A 48 -9.76 -5.47 4.15
N GLY A 49 -10.51 -4.60 3.46
CA GLY A 49 -10.45 -4.46 2.02
C GLY A 49 -9.05 -4.12 1.50
N GLU A 50 -8.43 -3.09 2.07
CA GLU A 50 -7.06 -2.68 1.74
C GLU A 50 -6.04 -3.81 1.96
N LEU A 51 -6.13 -4.52 3.09
CA LEU A 51 -5.14 -5.54 3.44
C LEU A 51 -5.31 -6.87 2.71
N ILE A 52 -6.51 -7.18 2.20
CA ILE A 52 -6.79 -8.46 1.55
C ILE A 52 -6.85 -8.35 0.03
N HIS A 53 -7.34 -7.23 -0.51
CA HIS A 53 -7.64 -7.11 -1.94
C HIS A 53 -6.61 -6.32 -2.72
N ASP A 54 -5.76 -5.53 -2.06
CA ASP A 54 -4.70 -4.75 -2.70
C ASP A 54 -3.34 -5.03 -2.04
N GLU A 55 -2.57 -5.94 -2.66
CA GLU A 55 -1.24 -6.30 -2.17
C GLU A 55 -0.24 -5.13 -2.23
N ALA A 56 -0.40 -4.24 -3.21
CA ALA A 56 0.46 -3.07 -3.35
C ALA A 56 0.17 -2.05 -2.24
N ALA A 57 -1.11 -1.75 -1.97
CA ALA A 57 -1.53 -0.89 -0.87
C ALA A 57 -1.11 -1.47 0.48
N ARG A 58 -1.29 -2.79 0.69
CA ARG A 58 -0.80 -3.48 1.89
C ARG A 58 0.71 -3.29 2.07
N ARG A 59 1.51 -3.43 1.01
CA ARG A 59 2.97 -3.25 1.07
C ARG A 59 3.35 -1.81 1.42
N VAL A 60 2.68 -0.83 0.81
CA VAL A 60 2.88 0.60 1.13
C VAL A 60 2.58 0.85 2.62
N HIS A 61 1.45 0.37 3.11
CA HIS A 61 1.08 0.51 4.53
C HIS A 61 2.06 -0.17 5.48
N ALA A 62 2.64 -1.31 5.09
CA ALA A 62 3.65 -2.00 5.90
C ALA A 62 5.00 -1.25 5.94
N ILE A 63 5.44 -0.64 4.83
CA ILE A 63 6.67 0.17 4.77
C ILE A 63 6.56 1.43 5.61
N LEU A 64 5.37 2.04 5.62
CA LEU A 64 5.11 3.27 6.38
C LEU A 64 4.91 3.00 7.87
N GLU A 65 4.86 1.74 8.30
CA GLU A 65 4.82 1.39 9.71
C GLU A 65 6.17 1.49 10.39
N VAL A 66 6.13 1.79 11.69
CA VAL A 66 7.33 1.77 12.51
C VAL A 66 7.72 0.30 12.77
N PRO A 67 8.97 -0.11 12.49
CA PRO A 67 9.41 -1.49 12.75
C PRO A 67 9.21 -1.91 14.21
N GLY A 68 8.70 -3.13 14.42
CA GLY A 68 8.45 -3.68 15.76
C GLY A 68 7.17 -3.17 16.43
N THR A 69 6.28 -2.51 15.68
CA THR A 69 4.96 -2.17 16.20
C THR A 69 4.08 -3.41 16.29
N ASP A 70 3.55 -3.64 17.48
CA ASP A 70 2.73 -4.77 17.86
C ASP A 70 1.55 -4.19 18.63
N TYR A 71 0.37 -4.28 18.02
CA TYR A 71 -0.87 -3.70 18.53
C TYR A 71 -1.64 -4.65 19.44
N ASP A 72 -1.02 -5.75 19.87
CA ASP A 72 -1.52 -6.57 20.96
C ASP A 72 -1.73 -5.68 22.20
N ASP A 73 -2.95 -5.70 22.77
CA ASP A 73 -3.44 -4.69 23.72
C ASP A 73 -2.47 -4.46 24.89
N ASP A 74 -1.84 -5.53 25.39
CA ASP A 74 -0.91 -5.46 26.51
C ASP A 74 0.44 -4.85 26.15
N ARG A 75 0.90 -5.03 24.90
CA ARG A 75 2.18 -4.51 24.42
C ARG A 75 2.00 -3.09 23.89
N TRP A 76 0.90 -2.81 23.21
CA TRP A 76 0.50 -1.46 22.80
C TRP A 76 0.22 -0.57 24.01
N ALA A 77 -0.54 -1.03 25.00
CA ALA A 77 -0.73 -0.25 26.23
C ALA A 77 0.59 -0.01 26.98
N ARG A 78 1.58 -0.91 26.88
CA ARG A 78 2.93 -0.69 27.42
C ARG A 78 3.74 0.31 26.59
N PHE A 79 3.68 0.22 25.26
CA PHE A 79 4.28 1.17 24.34
C PHE A 79 3.68 2.56 24.54
N GLU A 80 2.35 2.68 24.48
CA GLU A 80 1.61 3.90 24.76
C GLU A 80 1.98 4.43 26.14
N ARG A 81 1.86 3.66 27.23
CA ARG A 81 2.27 4.13 28.58
C ARG A 81 3.72 4.62 28.64
N ARG A 82 4.64 3.94 27.95
CA ARG A 82 6.06 4.35 27.87
C ARG A 82 6.25 5.67 27.13
N HIS A 83 5.41 5.96 26.14
CA HIS A 83 5.53 7.13 25.27
C HIS A 83 4.46 8.22 25.52
N ARG A 84 3.50 7.98 26.43
CA ARG A 84 2.35 8.86 26.73
C ARG A 84 2.73 10.16 27.42
N ALA A 85 3.82 10.16 28.19
CA ALA A 85 4.31 11.35 28.88
C ALA A 85 5.21 12.24 27.99
N SER A 86 5.64 11.74 26.83
CA SER A 86 6.40 12.50 25.85
C SER A 86 5.96 12.10 24.44
N PRO A 87 4.74 12.50 24.02
CA PRO A 87 4.33 12.39 22.63
C PRO A 87 5.19 13.37 21.84
N VAL A 88 6.35 12.89 21.40
CA VAL A 88 7.34 13.62 20.60
C VAL A 88 7.60 15.04 21.13
N ASP A 89 8.48 15.18 22.12
CA ASP A 89 9.02 16.51 22.48
C ASP A 89 9.68 17.13 21.23
N PRO A 90 9.22 18.29 20.73
CA PRO A 90 9.80 18.94 19.56
C PRO A 90 11.28 19.30 19.75
N ALA A 91 11.74 19.50 20.99
CA ALA A 91 13.16 19.68 21.28
C ALA A 91 13.92 18.35 21.16
N ALA A 92 13.39 17.25 21.68
CA ALA A 92 13.93 15.91 21.47
C ALA A 92 13.95 15.51 19.98
N LEU A 93 12.94 15.86 19.19
CA LEU A 93 12.90 15.58 17.75
C LEU A 93 13.96 16.38 16.98
N ARG A 94 14.19 17.65 17.37
CA ARG A 94 15.29 18.47 16.83
C ARG A 94 16.67 17.94 17.25
N ALA A 95 16.79 17.40 18.47
CA ALA A 95 18.02 16.84 19.01
C ALA A 95 18.35 15.44 18.45
N ALA A 96 17.33 14.64 18.15
CA ALA A 96 17.46 13.33 17.51
C ALA A 96 17.96 13.43 16.06
N GLY A 97 17.93 14.63 15.47
CA GLY A 97 18.36 14.87 14.10
C GLY A 97 17.37 14.38 13.06
N ARG A 98 17.71 14.53 11.78
CA ARG A 98 16.93 13.92 10.71
C ARG A 98 17.10 12.40 10.81
N PRO A 99 16.02 11.61 10.65
CA PRO A 99 16.17 10.16 10.60
C PRO A 99 17.20 9.80 9.53
N SER A 100 18.19 8.99 9.94
CA SER A 100 19.22 8.47 9.05
C SER A 100 18.54 7.64 7.95
N PRO A 101 19.06 7.65 6.71
CA PRO A 101 18.60 6.72 5.67
C PRO A 101 18.61 5.25 6.12
N GLU A 102 19.46 4.90 7.09
CA GLU A 102 19.58 3.55 7.65
C GLU A 102 18.37 3.09 8.46
N VAL A 103 17.46 4.01 8.84
CA VAL A 103 16.21 3.68 9.54
C VAL A 103 15.12 3.26 8.56
N PHE A 104 15.31 3.55 7.28
CA PHE A 104 14.38 3.20 6.22
C PHE A 104 14.87 1.98 5.45
N ASP A 105 13.95 1.09 5.07
CA ASP A 105 14.25 0.05 4.09
C ASP A 105 14.29 0.67 2.68
N ILE A 106 15.41 1.31 2.36
CA ILE A 106 15.63 1.99 1.07
C ILE A 106 15.42 1.06 -0.12
N PRO A 107 15.91 -0.20 -0.11
CA PRO A 107 15.59 -1.16 -1.17
C PRO A 107 14.08 -1.35 -1.36
N GLN A 108 13.33 -1.56 -0.28
CA GLN A 108 11.89 -1.78 -0.36
C GLN A 108 11.13 -0.53 -0.85
N ILE A 109 11.60 0.66 -0.47
CA ILE A 109 11.06 1.93 -0.99
C ILE A 109 11.31 2.06 -2.50
N ILE A 110 12.51 1.71 -2.97
CA ILE A 110 12.85 1.76 -4.40
C ILE A 110 11.95 0.80 -5.19
N ASP A 111 11.74 -0.42 -4.69
CA ASP A 111 10.88 -1.39 -5.36
C ASP A 111 9.45 -0.87 -5.52
N VAL A 112 8.87 -0.26 -4.48
CA VAL A 112 7.53 0.34 -4.58
C VAL A 112 7.48 1.50 -5.57
N VAL A 113 8.48 2.38 -5.57
CA VAL A 113 8.54 3.50 -6.51
C VAL A 113 8.67 3.00 -7.95
N LEU A 114 9.51 1.99 -8.18
CA LEU A 114 9.67 1.38 -9.49
C LEU A 114 8.39 0.68 -9.95
N ASP A 115 7.72 -0.06 -9.08
CA ASP A 115 6.44 -0.72 -9.40
C ASP A 115 5.37 0.29 -9.79
N TRP A 116 5.29 1.42 -9.07
CA TRP A 116 4.41 2.54 -9.44
C TRP A 116 4.79 3.19 -10.76
N MET A 117 6.08 3.40 -11.03
CA MET A 117 6.54 3.99 -12.29
C MET A 117 6.35 3.06 -13.49
N LEU A 118 6.37 1.75 -13.25
CA LEU A 118 6.22 0.72 -14.28
C LEU A 118 4.78 0.26 -14.45
N THR A 119 3.88 0.59 -13.50
CA THR A 119 2.44 0.39 -13.65
C THR A 119 1.95 1.25 -14.81
N PRO A 120 1.53 0.64 -15.94
CA PRO A 120 0.97 1.42 -17.03
C PRO A 120 -0.31 2.11 -16.54
N PRO A 121 -0.55 3.37 -16.93
CA PRO A 121 -1.81 4.02 -16.58
C PRO A 121 -2.98 3.18 -17.08
N GLU A 122 -4.12 3.21 -16.38
CA GLU A 122 -5.36 2.66 -16.92
C GLU A 122 -5.73 3.47 -18.18
N VAL A 123 -5.34 2.94 -19.33
CA VAL A 123 -5.71 3.52 -20.63
C VAL A 123 -6.98 2.81 -21.08
N ASP A 124 -7.99 3.58 -21.48
CA ASP A 124 -9.13 3.04 -22.21
C ASP A 124 -8.63 2.54 -23.58
N VAL A 125 -8.30 1.25 -23.63
CA VAL A 125 -7.82 0.58 -24.83
C VAL A 125 -8.89 0.62 -25.93
N ASP A 126 -10.17 0.61 -25.57
CA ASP A 126 -11.25 0.69 -26.55
C ASP A 126 -11.29 2.07 -27.21
N GLU A 127 -11.05 3.15 -26.46
CA GLU A 127 -10.93 4.49 -27.03
C GLU A 127 -9.68 4.65 -27.90
N ALA A 128 -8.55 4.07 -27.49
CA ALA A 128 -7.32 4.03 -28.29
C ALA A 128 -7.47 3.24 -29.60
N VAL A 129 -8.25 2.16 -29.61
CA VAL A 129 -8.60 1.37 -30.81
C VAL A 129 -9.59 2.12 -31.70
N ARG A 130 -10.52 2.89 -31.13
CA ARG A 130 -11.48 3.69 -31.90
C ARG A 130 -10.84 4.90 -32.58
N HIS A 131 -9.76 5.44 -32.02
CA HIS A 131 -9.07 6.63 -32.51
C HIS A 131 -7.59 6.38 -32.86
N VAL A 132 -7.27 5.26 -33.51
CA VAL A 132 -5.89 4.97 -33.95
C VAL A 132 -5.39 6.11 -34.85
N PRO A 133 -4.35 6.87 -34.44
CA PRO A 133 -3.90 8.06 -35.18
C PRO A 133 -3.26 7.72 -36.54
N VAL A 134 -2.89 6.46 -36.76
CA VAL A 134 -2.36 5.94 -38.03
C VAL A 134 -2.94 4.56 -38.31
N ARG A 135 -3.81 4.44 -39.32
CA ARG A 135 -4.17 3.11 -39.83
C ARG A 135 -2.90 2.43 -40.36
N PRO A 136 -2.49 1.24 -39.88
CA PRO A 136 -1.43 0.50 -40.55
C PRO A 136 -1.89 0.22 -41.98
N ARG A 137 -1.20 0.81 -42.96
CA ARG A 137 -1.38 0.43 -44.36
C ARG A 137 -0.80 -0.97 -44.51
N LEU A 138 -1.65 -1.95 -44.79
CA LEU A 138 -1.26 -3.28 -45.22
C LEU A 138 -0.88 -3.27 -46.71
N ASP A 139 -0.16 -2.24 -47.15
CA ASP A 139 0.34 -2.18 -48.52
C ASP A 139 1.75 -2.78 -48.47
N GLU A 140 1.78 -4.08 -48.81
CA GLU A 140 2.90 -5.03 -48.81
C GLU A 140 3.47 -5.41 -47.44
N PRO A 141 3.49 -6.72 -47.09
CA PRO A 141 4.23 -7.18 -45.91
C PRO A 141 5.72 -6.84 -46.10
N PRO A 142 6.41 -6.33 -45.07
CA PRO A 142 7.85 -6.14 -45.15
C PRO A 142 8.51 -7.50 -45.41
N LEU A 143 9.42 -7.54 -46.39
CA LEU A 143 10.20 -8.73 -46.75
C LEU A 143 10.73 -9.41 -45.49
N GLU A 144 10.46 -10.71 -45.34
CA GLU A 144 11.01 -11.44 -44.22
C GLU A 144 12.52 -11.60 -44.42
N VAL A 145 13.28 -11.67 -43.33
CA VAL A 145 14.75 -11.88 -43.36
C VAL A 145 15.13 -13.13 -44.17
N SER A 146 14.19 -14.08 -44.29
CA SER A 146 14.20 -15.27 -45.15
C SER A 146 14.44 -14.96 -46.64
N ASP A 147 13.91 -13.84 -47.13
CA ASP A 147 13.89 -13.49 -48.57
C ASP A 147 15.21 -12.87 -49.05
N VAL A 148 16.09 -12.46 -48.12
CA VAL A 148 17.40 -11.85 -48.44
C VAL A 148 18.51 -12.89 -48.56
N LEU A 149 18.33 -14.10 -47.99
CA LEU A 149 19.39 -15.12 -47.92
C LEU A 149 19.34 -16.16 -49.03
N PHE A 150 18.24 -16.22 -49.81
CA PHE A 150 18.06 -17.21 -50.88
C PHE A 150 17.62 -16.61 -52.24
N GLY A 151 17.73 -15.28 -52.39
CA GLY A 151 17.50 -14.55 -53.66
C GLY A 151 18.79 -14.26 -54.42
#